data_AF-A0A650CU46-F1
#
_entry.id   AF-A0A650CU46-F1
#
_cell.length_a   1.000
_cell.length_b   1.000
_cell.length_c   1.000
_cell.angle_alpha   90.00
_cell.angle_beta   90.00
_cell.angle_gamma   90.00
#
_symmetry.space_group_name_H-M   'P 1'
#
loop_
_entity.id
_entity.type
_entity.pdbx_description
1 polymer ?
#
loop_
_entity_poly.entity_id
_entity_poly.type
_entity_poly.pdbx_seq_one_letter_code
_entity_poly.pdbx_strand_id
1 'polypeptide(L)'
;MERKKIINEECLYYKEIPRSIISNYEKFFNFVLPKNVEDKEIIISIPEAIFHEIEIIRNSILKVIKFKTIIIVLDKSSNISVCIK
;
A
#
# COMPACT_ATOMS: atom_id res chain seq x y z
N MET A 1 -7.14 3.17 20.52
CA MET A 1 -8.03 3.29 19.33
C MET A 1 -7.42 4.29 18.32
N GLU A 2 -6.08 4.39 18.20
CA GLU A 2 -5.47 5.69 17.82
C GLU A 2 -4.56 5.73 16.58
N ARG A 3 -3.98 4.63 16.09
CA ARG A 3 -3.08 4.72 14.91
C ARG A 3 -3.79 4.82 13.56
N LYS A 4 -4.97 4.18 13.41
CA LYS A 4 -5.74 4.21 12.14
C LYS A 4 -6.29 5.61 11.79
N LYS A 5 -6.52 6.48 12.79
CA LYS A 5 -7.04 7.84 12.57
C LYS A 5 -5.97 8.80 12.02
N ILE A 6 -4.74 8.71 12.52
CA ILE A 6 -3.66 9.66 12.17
C ILE A 6 -3.19 9.47 10.73
N ILE A 7 -3.11 8.23 10.24
CA ILE A 7 -2.76 7.99 8.83
C ILE A 7 -3.83 8.59 7.91
N ASN A 8 -5.11 8.48 8.27
CA ASN A 8 -6.22 8.88 7.40
C ASN A 8 -6.36 10.41 7.22
N GLU A 9 -5.88 11.23 8.16
CA GLU A 9 -5.97 12.70 8.07
C GLU A 9 -4.85 13.35 7.23
N GLU A 10 -3.76 12.63 6.96
CA GLU A 10 -2.62 13.13 6.17
C GLU A 10 -2.51 12.53 4.76
N CYS A 11 -3.34 11.55 4.40
CA CYS A 11 -3.34 10.98 3.06
C CYS A 11 -4.12 11.85 2.07
N LEU A 12 -3.50 12.26 0.97
CA LEU A 12 -4.20 12.75 -0.22
C LEU A 12 -5.10 11.68 -0.84
N TYR A 13 -4.70 10.42 -0.70
CA TYR A 13 -5.45 9.26 -1.17
C TYR A 13 -5.30 8.09 -0.22
N TYR A 14 -6.43 7.51 0.18
CA TYR A 14 -6.47 6.31 1.02
C TYR A 14 -7.37 5.25 0.41
N LYS A 15 -6.87 4.00 0.35
CA LYS A 15 -7.69 2.81 0.08
C LYS A 15 -7.30 1.67 1.00
N GLU A 16 -8.30 0.93 1.46
CA GLU A 16 -8.12 -0.29 2.24
C GLU A 16 -8.85 -1.43 1.53
N ILE A 17 -8.13 -2.52 1.25
CA ILE A 17 -8.63 -3.64 0.46
C ILE A 17 -8.34 -4.96 1.19
N PRO A 18 -9.33 -5.86 1.33
CA PRO A 18 -9.10 -7.18 1.92
C PRO A 18 -8.06 -7.98 1.15
N ARG A 19 -7.08 -8.57 1.86
CA ARG A 19 -6.08 -9.46 1.23
C ARG A 19 -6.74 -10.61 0.48
N SER A 20 -7.87 -11.11 0.99
CA SER A 20 -8.58 -12.26 0.42
C SER A 20 -9.00 -12.09 -1.04
N ILE A 21 -9.11 -10.85 -1.54
CA ILE A 21 -9.47 -10.57 -2.94
C ILE A 21 -8.27 -10.23 -3.82
N ILE A 22 -7.05 -10.21 -3.25
CA ILE A 22 -5.81 -9.93 -3.97
C ILE A 22 -5.23 -11.25 -4.47
N SER A 23 -5.43 -11.54 -5.75
CA SER A 23 -4.88 -12.73 -6.41
C SER A 23 -3.54 -12.46 -7.11
N ASN A 24 -3.22 -11.19 -7.39
CA ASN A 24 -1.99 -10.77 -8.05
C ASN A 24 -1.64 -9.33 -7.64
N TYR A 25 -0.47 -9.13 -7.03
CA TYR A 25 -0.05 -7.83 -6.52
C TYR A 25 0.18 -6.79 -7.62
N GLU A 26 0.75 -7.18 -8.77
CA GLU A 26 1.01 -6.24 -9.87
C GLU A 26 -0.29 -5.66 -10.43
N LYS A 27 -1.30 -6.52 -10.67
CA LYS A 27 -2.64 -6.08 -11.08
C LYS A 27 -3.32 -5.22 -10.01
N PHE A 28 -3.20 -5.63 -8.75
CA PHE A 28 -3.75 -4.89 -7.61
C PHE A 28 -3.18 -3.48 -7.52
N PHE A 29 -1.85 -3.34 -7.53
CA PHE A 29 -1.20 -2.04 -7.43
C PHE A 29 -1.47 -1.18 -8.66
N ASN A 30 -1.53 -1.75 -9.87
CA ASN A 30 -1.90 -1.01 -11.07
C ASN A 30 -3.35 -0.46 -11.03
N PHE A 31 -4.24 -1.14 -10.32
CA PHE A 31 -5.63 -0.68 -10.15
C PHE A 31 -5.79 0.33 -9.00
N VAL A 32 -5.08 0.13 -7.89
CA VAL A 32 -5.24 0.93 -6.68
C VAL A 32 -4.44 2.22 -6.74
N LEU A 33 -3.25 2.19 -7.33
CA LEU A 33 -2.37 3.36 -7.39
C LEU A 33 -2.85 4.32 -8.49
N PRO A 34 -3.10 5.59 -8.17
CA PRO A 34 -3.37 6.60 -9.18
C PRO A 34 -2.16 6.81 -10.09
N LYS A 35 -2.39 7.34 -11.29
CA LYS A 35 -1.33 7.77 -12.21
C LYS A 35 -0.81 9.15 -11.80
N ASN A 36 0.42 9.49 -12.19
CA ASN A 36 1.03 10.81 -11.99
C ASN A 36 1.29 11.21 -10.52
N VAL A 37 1.65 10.25 -9.67
CA VAL A 37 2.01 10.46 -8.25
C VAL A 37 3.48 10.11 -7.99
N GLU A 38 4.33 10.28 -9.00
CA GLU A 38 5.72 9.84 -8.97
C GLU A 38 6.58 10.61 -7.95
N ASP A 39 6.22 11.87 -7.69
CA ASP A 39 6.84 12.78 -6.72
C ASP A 39 6.31 12.60 -5.29
N LYS A 40 5.29 11.76 -5.09
CA LYS A 40 4.59 11.55 -3.82
C LYS A 40 5.20 10.46 -2.97
N GLU A 41 4.93 10.53 -1.67
CA GLU A 41 5.27 9.47 -0.73
C GLU A 41 4.11 8.49 -0.64
N ILE A 42 4.42 7.19 -0.72
CA ILE A 42 3.43 6.13 -0.54
C ILE A 42 3.73 5.34 0.71
N ILE A 43 2.69 5.17 1.53
CA ILE A 43 2.70 4.31 2.69
C ILE A 43 1.76 3.13 2.41
N ILE A 44 2.31 1.91 2.46
CA ILE A 44 1.55 0.68 2.26
C ILE A 44 1.58 -0.10 3.56
N SER A 45 0.41 -0.29 4.17
CA SER A 45 0.30 -1.13 5.35
C SER A 45 -0.09 -2.52 4.93
N ILE A 46 0.71 -3.51 5.30
CA ILE A 46 0.45 -4.92 4.99
C ILE A 46 0.19 -5.72 6.27
N PRO A 47 -0.70 -6.73 6.22
CA PRO A 47 -0.91 -7.65 7.33
C PRO A 47 0.38 -8.38 7.72
N GLU A 48 0.64 -8.56 9.02
CA GLU A 48 1.79 -9.36 9.50
C GLU A 48 1.84 -10.78 8.88
N ALA A 49 0.68 -11.39 8.65
CA ALA A 49 0.55 -12.72 8.05
C ALA A 49 1.23 -12.85 6.68
N ILE A 50 1.49 -11.73 6.00
CA ILE A 50 1.94 -11.68 4.61
C ILE A 50 3.31 -11.03 4.46
N PHE A 51 3.95 -10.73 5.60
CA PHE A 51 5.27 -10.11 5.62
C PHE A 51 6.32 -10.92 4.87
N HIS A 52 6.18 -12.26 4.86
CA HIS A 52 7.05 -13.14 4.08
C HIS A 52 6.98 -12.88 2.56
N GLU A 53 5.94 -12.20 2.06
CA GLU A 53 5.77 -11.83 0.66
C GLU A 53 6.24 -10.39 0.36
N ILE A 54 6.89 -9.71 1.31
CA ILE A 54 7.23 -8.28 1.20
C ILE A 54 8.11 -7.95 -0.02
N GLU A 55 9.02 -8.84 -0.40
CA GLU A 55 9.85 -8.64 -1.60
C GLU A 55 9.02 -8.69 -2.89
N ILE A 56 8.05 -9.62 -2.96
CA ILE A 56 7.13 -9.74 -4.09
C ILE A 56 6.29 -8.46 -4.18
N ILE A 57 5.73 -8.02 -3.05
CA ILE A 57 4.94 -6.79 -2.95
C ILE A 57 5.77 -5.59 -3.42
N ARG A 58 7.00 -5.42 -2.90
CA ARG A 58 7.91 -4.34 -3.27
C ARG A 58 8.21 -4.34 -4.77
N ASN A 59 8.53 -5.50 -5.33
CA ASN A 59 8.82 -5.63 -6.76
C ASN A 59 7.60 -5.33 -7.62
N SER A 60 6.40 -5.76 -7.19
CA SER A 60 5.15 -5.44 -7.90
C SER A 60 4.86 -3.94 -7.91
N ILE A 61 5.10 -3.23 -6.80
CA ILE A 61 4.91 -1.77 -6.76
C ILE A 61 5.88 -1.07 -7.72
N LEU A 62 7.16 -1.44 -7.69
CA LEU A 62 8.21 -0.83 -8.52
C LEU A 62 8.00 -1.07 -10.03
N LYS A 63 7.31 -2.14 -10.41
CA LYS A 63 6.95 -2.42 -11.81
C LYS A 63 5.80 -1.54 -12.30
N VAL A 64 4.88 -1.19 -11.42
CA VAL A 64 3.66 -0.46 -11.79
C VAL A 64 3.97 1.01 -12.06
N ILE A 65 4.78 1.64 -11.20
CA ILE A 65 5.07 3.07 -11.31
C ILE A 65 6.32 3.42 -10.49
N LYS A 66 7.01 4.50 -10.87
CA LYS A 66 8.16 5.01 -10.13
C LYS A 66 7.67 5.95 -9.04
N PHE A 67 8.11 5.72 -7.80
CA PHE A 67 7.82 6.58 -6.67
C PHE A 67 9.10 7.16 -6.09
N LYS A 68 9.00 8.36 -5.52
CA LYS A 68 10.09 8.99 -4.76
C LYS A 68 10.40 8.20 -3.50
N THR A 69 9.38 7.85 -2.72
CA THR A 69 9.53 7.12 -1.46
C THR A 69 8.39 6.12 -1.29
N ILE A 70 8.73 4.86 -0.98
CA ILE A 70 7.77 3.82 -0.62
C ILE A 70 8.10 3.35 0.80
N ILE A 71 7.15 3.52 1.70
CA ILE A 71 7.23 3.05 3.09
C ILE A 71 6.26 1.88 3.23
N ILE A 72 6.80 0.69 3.55
CA ILE A 72 5.97 -0.47 3.86
C ILE A 72 5.94 -0.62 5.37
N VAL A 73 4.74 -0.62 5.95
CA VAL A 73 4.54 -0.79 7.39
C VAL A 73 3.73 -2.05 7.66
N LEU A 74 3.96 -2.65 8.82
CA LEU A 74 3.17 -3.78 9.30
C LEU A 74 1.94 -3.27 10.05
N ASP A 75 0.78 -3.85 9.75
CA ASP A 75 -0.46 -3.65 10.49
C ASP A 75 -1.03 -5.00 10.94
N LYS A 76 -1.74 -4.99 12.06
CA LYS A 76 -2.50 -6.13 12.58
C LYS A 76 -3.82 -6.34 11.84
N SER A 77 -4.16 -5.44 10.91
CA SER A 77 -5.30 -5.58 10.01
C SER A 77 -5.16 -6.80 9.10
N SER A 78 -6.27 -7.38 8.67
CA SER A 78 -6.29 -8.41 7.62
C SER A 78 -6.33 -7.81 6.20
N ASN A 79 -6.34 -6.49 6.10
CA ASN A 79 -6.42 -5.74 4.85
C ASN A 79 -5.06 -5.13 4.50
N ILE A 80 -4.83 -4.91 3.20
CA ILE A 80 -3.76 -4.04 2.73
C ILE A 80 -4.34 -2.63 2.61
N SER A 81 -3.67 -1.64 3.20
CA SER A 81 -4.01 -0.24 2.98
C SER A 81 -2.92 0.49 2.21
N VAL A 82 -3.34 1.43 1.38
CA VAL A 82 -2.48 2.29 0.57
C VAL A 82 -2.84 3.72 0.90
N CYS A 83 -1.84 4.49 1.32
CA CYS A 83 -1.92 5.90 1.60
C CYS A 83 -0.91 6.64 0.72
N ILE A 84 -1.30 7.75 0.13
CA ILE A 84 -0.42 8.63 -0.66
C ILE A 84 -0.43 10.01 -0.02
N LYS A 85 0.75 10.56 0.23
CA LYS A 85 0.98 11.91 0.75
C LYS A 85 1.62 12.81 -0.30
#